data_AF-S7UXT0-F1
#
_entry.id   AF-S7UXT0-F1
#
_cell.length_a   1.000
_cell.length_b   1.000
_cell.length_c   1.000
_cell.angle_alpha   90.00
_cell.angle_beta   90.00
_cell.angle_gamma   90.00
#
_symmetry.space_group_name_H-M   'P 1'
#
loop_
_entity.id
_entity.type
_entity.pdbx_description
1 polymer ?
#
loop_
_entity_poly.entity_id
_entity_poly.type
_entity_poly.pdbx_seq_one_letter_code
_entity_poly.pdbx_strand_id
1 'polypeptide(L)'
;MNITLTEKTYAVLINLFFVTMAAYLGVSAFYKGVTSGIDVADTPLSAKSSKSRQESVPFRPLSDYSVIEQRNLFKTGDLVRVSSASSPEQTDISELKETELKLKLWGTVSGEGEKTYAVIEDQQKRLQNLYRENDSIMNATIKRILREKVVLTVNGKDEVLAMEKTGSGEFPAGNTSLRAPAIPGIAGMLTSESQQISLNRQTISEAMNDLNGLMNQAKIRPHFRNGKPDGLTISRIQGDSIFARLGLRSGDIITSVDGQNIESVDDAMKFYNQLKSSSNVTLQVRRRGRPRQIEYTIE
;
A
#
# COMPACT_ATOMS: atom_id res chain seq x y z
N MET A 1 -35.71 -50.85 6.85
CA MET A 1 -34.50 -51.65 7.12
C MET A 1 -34.00 -51.24 8.48
N ASN A 2 -34.28 -52.02 9.52
CA ASN A 2 -33.95 -51.66 10.90
C ASN A 2 -32.49 -52.00 11.16
N ILE A 3 -31.64 -50.97 11.25
CA ILE A 3 -30.21 -51.13 11.54
C ILE A 3 -30.11 -51.44 13.03
N THR A 4 -29.87 -52.71 13.38
CA THR A 4 -29.56 -53.11 14.75
C THR A 4 -28.11 -52.70 15.06
N LEU A 5 -27.93 -51.53 15.67
CA LEU A 5 -26.62 -51.07 16.12
C LEU A 5 -26.11 -51.97 17.24
N THR A 6 -24.91 -52.53 17.05
CA THR A 6 -24.21 -53.33 18.07
C THR A 6 -23.77 -52.46 19.25
N GLU A 7 -23.63 -53.05 20.44
CA GLU A 7 -23.24 -52.35 21.68
C GLU A 7 -21.94 -51.53 21.52
N LYS A 8 -20.99 -52.02 20.72
CA LYS A 8 -19.73 -51.33 20.40
C LYS A 8 -19.93 -50.08 19.53
N THR A 9 -20.90 -50.08 18.62
CA THR A 9 -21.19 -48.90 17.79
C THR A 9 -21.82 -47.77 18.60
N TYR A 10 -22.61 -48.07 19.63
CA TYR A 10 -23.10 -47.05 20.56
C TYR A 10 -21.97 -46.39 21.36
N ALA A 11 -21.01 -47.17 21.86
CA ALA A 11 -19.86 -46.62 22.58
C ALA A 11 -19.02 -45.67 21.70
N VAL A 12 -18.83 -45.99 20.42
CA VAL A 12 -18.13 -45.12 19.47
C VAL A 12 -18.89 -43.84 19.20
N LEU A 13 -20.22 -43.90 18.99
CA LEU A 13 -21.04 -42.71 18.76
C LEU A 13 -21.10 -41.79 19.98
N ILE A 14 -21.16 -42.38 21.19
CA ILE A 14 -21.12 -41.62 22.45
C ILE A 14 -19.78 -40.91 22.59
N ASN A 15 -18.66 -41.60 22.35
CA ASN A 15 -17.33 -40.98 22.41
C ASN A 15 -17.18 -39.86 21.37
N LEU A 16 -17.67 -40.08 20.14
CA LEU A 16 -17.65 -39.05 19.09
C LEU A 16 -18.46 -37.81 19.50
N PHE A 17 -19.62 -38.02 20.13
CA PHE A 17 -20.44 -36.94 20.66
C PHE A 17 -19.71 -36.16 21.77
N PHE A 18 -19.03 -36.83 22.70
CA PHE A 18 -18.28 -36.15 23.75
C PHE A 18 -17.08 -35.36 23.23
N VAL A 19 -16.35 -35.91 22.25
CA VAL A 19 -15.21 -35.21 21.63
C VAL A 19 -15.67 -33.97 20.87
N THR A 20 -16.77 -34.08 20.11
CA THR A 20 -17.34 -32.94 19.38
C THR A 20 -17.90 -31.87 20.31
N MET A 21 -18.59 -32.28 21.40
CA MET A 21 -19.07 -31.38 22.44
C MET A 21 -17.91 -30.64 23.15
N ALA A 22 -16.83 -31.35 23.50
CA ALA A 22 -15.66 -30.76 24.14
C ALA A 22 -14.96 -29.76 23.21
N ALA A 23 -14.80 -30.09 21.93
CA ALA A 23 -14.23 -29.18 20.93
C ALA A 23 -15.09 -27.92 20.75
N TYR A 24 -16.41 -28.07 20.66
CA TYR A 24 -17.35 -26.95 20.54
C TYR A 24 -17.27 -26.01 21.76
N LEU A 25 -17.29 -26.58 22.97
CA LEU A 25 -17.19 -25.81 24.21
C LEU A 25 -15.85 -25.06 24.30
N GLY A 26 -14.74 -25.72 23.97
CA GLY A 26 -13.41 -25.08 23.96
C GLY A 26 -13.32 -23.89 23.01
N VAL A 27 -13.82 -24.05 21.78
CA VAL A 27 -13.86 -22.96 20.78
C VAL A 27 -14.77 -21.83 21.25
N SER A 28 -15.96 -22.14 21.79
CA SER A 28 -16.91 -21.13 22.28
C SER A 28 -16.35 -20.31 23.45
N ALA A 29 -15.63 -20.95 24.38
CA ALA A 29 -14.99 -20.28 25.51
C ALA A 29 -13.83 -19.39 25.04
N PHE A 30 -13.05 -19.85 24.06
CA PHE A 30 -11.97 -19.06 23.47
C PHE A 30 -12.49 -17.79 22.80
N TYR A 31 -13.53 -17.89 21.97
CA TYR A 31 -14.11 -16.70 21.33
C TYR A 31 -14.70 -15.72 22.34
N LYS A 32 -15.35 -16.20 23.41
CA LYS A 32 -15.83 -15.33 24.50
C LYS A 32 -14.67 -14.63 25.21
N GLY A 33 -13.61 -15.36 25.58
CA GLY A 33 -12.45 -14.80 26.27
C GLY A 33 -11.67 -13.76 25.44
N VAL A 34 -11.50 -14.01 24.14
CA VAL A 34 -10.79 -13.10 23.23
C VAL A 34 -11.60 -11.84 22.93
N THR A 35 -12.93 -11.90 22.99
CA THR A 35 -13.80 -10.73 22.70
C THR A 35 -14.15 -9.90 23.93
N SER A 36 -13.99 -10.44 25.15
CA SER A 36 -14.24 -9.70 26.40
C SER A 36 -13.23 -8.58 26.72
N GLY A 37 -12.14 -8.44 25.95
CA GLY A 37 -11.12 -7.41 26.13
C GLY A 37 -11.22 -6.19 25.20
N ILE A 38 -12.28 -6.11 24.37
CA ILE A 38 -12.47 -4.99 23.44
C ILE A 38 -13.51 -4.04 24.05
N ASP A 39 -13.04 -3.14 24.91
CA ASP A 39 -13.82 -1.98 25.34
C ASP A 39 -13.89 -1.00 24.16
N VAL A 40 -15.03 -0.96 23.47
CA VAL A 40 -15.33 0.10 22.50
C VAL A 40 -15.79 1.30 23.31
N ALA A 41 -14.86 2.20 23.62
CA ALA A 41 -15.17 3.45 24.31
C ALA A 41 -15.94 4.40 23.36
N ASP A 42 -17.26 4.41 23.48
CA ASP A 42 -18.11 5.46 22.92
C ASP A 42 -17.91 6.75 23.72
N THR A 43 -17.19 7.72 23.14
CA THR A 43 -17.00 9.03 23.78
C THR A 43 -17.90 10.06 23.09
N PRO A 44 -18.85 10.70 23.80
CA PRO A 44 -19.66 11.77 23.23
C PRO A 44 -18.87 13.09 23.16
N LEU A 45 -18.98 13.77 22.02
CA LEU A 45 -18.37 15.07 21.76
C LEU A 45 -19.01 16.15 22.63
N SER A 46 -18.30 16.64 23.65
CA SER A 46 -18.64 17.88 24.37
C SER A 46 -17.73 19.02 23.90
N ALA A 47 -18.25 19.86 23.01
CA ALA A 47 -17.61 21.07 22.55
C ALA A 47 -17.68 22.17 23.62
N LYS A 48 -16.52 22.65 24.10
CA LYS A 48 -16.40 23.99 24.69
C LYS A 48 -15.41 24.82 23.90
N SER A 49 -15.96 25.87 23.30
CA SER A 49 -15.26 26.91 22.55
C SER A 49 -14.40 27.76 23.48
N SER A 50 -13.13 27.96 23.10
CA SER A 50 -12.35 29.11 23.53
C SER A 50 -11.74 29.78 22.30
N LYS A 51 -12.28 30.95 21.95
CA LYS A 51 -11.77 31.87 20.92
C LYS A 51 -10.29 32.20 21.17
N SER A 52 -9.44 31.95 20.19
CA SER A 52 -8.14 32.64 20.06
C SER A 52 -8.04 33.22 18.66
N ARG A 53 -7.66 34.50 18.60
CA ARG A 53 -7.58 35.33 17.41
C ARG A 53 -6.34 34.94 16.59
N GLN A 54 -6.53 34.33 15.43
CA GLN A 54 -5.48 34.10 14.43
C GLN A 54 -5.34 35.33 13.53
N GLU A 55 -4.14 35.90 13.45
CA GLU A 55 -3.76 36.77 12.34
C GLU A 55 -3.68 35.93 11.06
N SER A 56 -4.58 36.22 10.13
CA SER A 56 -4.61 35.65 8.79
C SER A 56 -3.49 36.24 7.94
N VAL A 57 -2.54 35.41 7.47
CA VAL A 57 -1.72 35.79 6.31
C VAL A 57 -2.64 35.85 5.09
N PRO A 58 -2.77 36.98 4.38
CA PRO A 58 -3.71 37.10 3.28
C PRO A 58 -3.30 36.18 2.13
N PHE A 59 -4.29 35.47 1.59
CA PHE A 59 -4.14 34.64 0.40
C PHE A 59 -3.72 35.53 -0.77
N ARG A 60 -2.57 35.24 -1.40
CA ARG A 60 -2.09 36.02 -2.54
C ARG A 60 -2.86 35.62 -3.80
N PRO A 61 -3.37 36.59 -4.59
CA PRO A 61 -4.09 36.29 -5.82
C PRO A 61 -3.16 35.65 -6.85
N LEU A 62 -3.72 34.82 -7.73
CA LEU A 62 -2.95 34.10 -8.76
C LEU A 62 -2.17 35.05 -9.70
N SER A 63 -2.57 36.32 -9.79
CA SER A 63 -1.86 37.38 -10.52
C SER A 63 -0.43 37.62 -10.00
N ASP A 64 -0.15 37.39 -8.72
CA ASP A 64 1.18 37.59 -8.13
C ASP A 64 2.23 36.63 -8.69
N TYR A 65 1.78 35.52 -9.31
CA TYR A 65 2.65 34.51 -9.90
C TYR A 65 2.87 34.72 -11.41
N SER A 66 2.26 35.73 -12.02
CA SER A 66 2.44 36.07 -13.45
C SER A 66 3.90 36.35 -13.85
N VAL A 67 4.73 36.76 -12.88
CA VAL A 67 6.18 36.97 -13.06
C VAL A 67 6.89 35.66 -13.41
N ILE A 68 6.38 34.51 -12.95
CA ILE A 68 6.96 33.18 -13.24
C ILE A 68 6.74 32.83 -14.71
N GLU A 69 5.55 33.13 -15.23
CA GLU A 69 5.18 32.94 -16.63
C GLU A 69 5.99 33.88 -17.54
N GLN A 70 6.07 35.17 -17.20
CA GLN A 70 6.84 36.15 -17.97
C GLN A 70 8.35 35.86 -18.01
N ARG A 71 8.90 35.33 -16.92
CA ARG A 71 10.32 34.97 -16.85
C ARG A 71 10.65 33.64 -17.52
N ASN A 72 9.62 32.91 -17.99
CA ASN A 72 9.76 31.62 -18.66
C ASN A 72 10.81 30.73 -17.96
N LEU A 73 10.77 30.69 -16.61
CA LEU A 73 11.81 30.05 -15.78
C LEU A 73 11.96 28.55 -16.08
N PHE A 74 10.96 27.97 -16.74
CA PHE A 74 10.88 26.56 -17.08
C PHE A 74 10.98 26.30 -18.59
N LYS A 75 11.25 27.31 -19.42
CA LYS A 75 11.44 27.19 -20.87
C LYS A 75 10.32 26.42 -21.59
N THR A 76 9.07 26.65 -21.20
CA THR A 76 7.89 25.95 -21.74
C THR A 76 7.32 26.58 -23.01
N GLY A 77 7.89 27.70 -23.48
CA GLY A 77 7.38 28.48 -24.62
C GLY A 77 7.84 28.05 -26.02
N ASP A 78 8.84 27.18 -26.16
CA ASP A 78 9.41 26.81 -27.47
C ASP A 78 8.84 25.50 -28.04
N LEU A 79 7.66 25.07 -27.58
CA LEU A 79 6.88 24.07 -28.31
C LEU A 79 6.19 24.77 -29.48
N VAL A 80 6.92 24.77 -30.60
CA VAL A 80 6.46 25.11 -31.95
C VAL A 80 4.99 24.75 -32.12
N ARG A 81 4.17 25.76 -32.39
CA ARG A 81 2.82 25.62 -32.95
C ARG A 81 2.91 24.84 -34.27
N VAL A 82 2.73 23.53 -34.21
CA VAL A 82 2.38 22.75 -35.39
C VAL A 82 0.89 22.91 -35.60
N SER A 83 0.53 23.82 -36.50
CA SER A 83 -0.81 23.96 -37.06
C SER A 83 -1.28 22.63 -37.66
N SER A 84 -2.51 22.25 -37.29
CA SER A 84 -3.56 21.81 -38.19
C SER A 84 -3.15 20.93 -39.39
N ALA A 85 -3.03 19.63 -39.16
CA ALA A 85 -3.20 18.64 -40.22
C ALA A 85 -3.90 17.39 -39.65
N SER A 86 -5.14 17.20 -40.12
CA SER A 86 -5.96 15.97 -40.06
C SER A 86 -6.06 15.25 -38.71
N SER A 87 -7.10 15.59 -37.95
CA SER A 87 -7.71 14.74 -36.93
C SER A 87 -8.24 13.45 -37.56
N PRO A 88 -7.75 12.25 -37.19
CA PRO A 88 -8.52 11.04 -37.36
C PRO A 88 -9.44 10.92 -36.14
N GLU A 89 -10.75 11.06 -36.39
CA GLU A 89 -11.85 10.66 -35.49
C GLU A 89 -11.61 10.90 -33.99
N GLN A 90 -11.78 12.16 -33.57
CA GLN A 90 -12.17 12.44 -32.20
C GLN A 90 -13.61 11.94 -32.00
N THR A 91 -13.77 10.66 -31.70
CA THR A 91 -14.99 10.17 -31.05
C THR A 91 -15.14 10.96 -29.75
N ASP A 92 -16.22 11.71 -29.63
CA ASP A 92 -16.52 12.58 -28.50
C ASP A 92 -16.59 11.74 -27.21
N ILE A 93 -15.49 11.74 -26.47
CA ILE A 93 -15.28 10.93 -25.25
C ILE A 93 -16.24 11.39 -24.14
N SER A 94 -16.84 12.57 -24.31
CA SER A 94 -17.79 13.20 -23.40
C SER A 94 -19.17 12.53 -23.41
N GLU A 95 -19.51 11.79 -24.48
CA GLU A 95 -20.82 11.14 -24.66
C GLU A 95 -20.81 9.61 -24.42
N LEU A 96 -19.66 9.03 -24.06
CA LEU A 96 -19.55 7.59 -23.84
C LEU A 96 -20.28 7.17 -22.55
N LYS A 97 -21.08 6.09 -22.65
CA LYS A 97 -21.83 5.51 -21.53
C LYS A 97 -20.86 4.96 -20.47
N GLU A 98 -21.17 5.19 -19.18
CA GLU A 98 -20.44 4.57 -18.07
C GLU A 98 -20.62 3.04 -18.08
N THR A 99 -19.54 2.31 -17.78
CA THR A 99 -19.56 0.84 -17.84
C THR A 99 -20.38 0.25 -16.69
N GLU A 100 -21.14 -0.80 -16.99
CA GLU A 100 -21.91 -1.55 -15.99
C GLU A 100 -21.10 -2.71 -15.37
N LEU A 101 -19.88 -2.93 -15.87
CA LEU A 101 -18.98 -3.96 -15.35
C LEU A 101 -18.64 -3.70 -13.89
N LYS A 102 -18.52 -4.77 -13.10
CA LYS A 102 -18.13 -4.71 -11.68
C LYS A 102 -16.62 -4.51 -11.52
N LEU A 103 -16.13 -3.42 -12.09
CA LEU A 103 -14.74 -2.99 -12.08
C LEU A 103 -14.61 -1.72 -11.24
N LYS A 104 -13.48 -1.61 -10.52
CA LYS A 104 -13.13 -0.39 -9.79
C LYS A 104 -11.80 0.15 -10.28
N LEU A 105 -11.81 1.39 -10.76
CA LEU A 105 -10.61 2.12 -11.15
C LEU A 105 -9.99 2.79 -9.93
N TRP A 106 -8.77 2.36 -9.58
CA TRP A 106 -8.02 2.90 -8.45
C TRP A 106 -7.05 4.02 -8.84
N GLY A 107 -6.54 3.99 -10.07
CA GLY A 107 -5.48 4.89 -10.51
C GLY A 107 -5.19 4.81 -12.01
N THR A 108 -4.77 5.93 -12.59
CA THR A 108 -4.27 6.03 -13.97
C THR A 108 -2.96 6.80 -13.97
N VAL A 109 -1.94 6.30 -14.66
CA VAL A 109 -0.72 7.05 -14.96
C VAL A 109 -0.68 7.30 -16.45
N SER A 110 -0.74 8.58 -16.83
CA SER A 110 -0.73 9.06 -18.22
C SER A 110 0.24 10.23 -18.34
N GLY A 111 1.18 10.17 -19.29
CA GLY A 111 2.19 11.19 -19.52
C GLY A 111 2.85 11.04 -20.90
N GLU A 112 3.42 12.12 -21.41
CA GLU A 112 4.10 12.14 -22.72
C GLU A 112 5.49 11.47 -22.56
N GLY A 113 5.67 10.29 -23.16
CA GLY A 113 6.92 9.51 -23.10
C GLY A 113 7.00 8.43 -22.01
N GLU A 114 6.04 8.37 -21.08
CA GLU A 114 5.94 7.29 -20.08
C GLU A 114 4.96 6.19 -20.51
N LYS A 115 5.25 4.94 -20.11
CA LYS A 115 4.33 3.81 -20.36
C LYS A 115 3.01 4.11 -19.62
N THR A 116 1.91 4.21 -20.36
CA THR A 116 0.57 4.46 -19.80
C THR A 116 0.02 3.18 -19.15
N TYR A 117 -0.51 3.27 -17.93
CA TYR A 117 -1.12 2.14 -17.24
C TYR A 117 -2.25 2.56 -16.29
N ALA A 118 -3.16 1.62 -16.05
CA ALA A 118 -4.28 1.77 -15.13
C ALA A 118 -4.26 0.64 -14.10
N VAL A 119 -4.64 0.96 -12.87
CA VAL A 119 -4.80 -0.02 -11.79
C VAL A 119 -6.30 -0.27 -11.62
N ILE A 120 -6.74 -1.47 -12.00
CA ILE A 120 -8.15 -1.84 -12.03
C ILE A 120 -8.36 -3.08 -11.16
N GLU A 121 -9.41 -3.06 -10.36
CA GLU A 121 -9.87 -4.22 -9.56
C GLU A 121 -11.10 -4.86 -10.20
N ASP A 122 -11.03 -6.17 -10.42
CA ASP A 122 -12.21 -7.02 -10.64
C ASP A 122 -12.88 -7.24 -9.28
N GLN A 123 -14.02 -6.60 -9.04
CA GLN A 123 -14.72 -6.66 -7.75
C GLN A 123 -15.32 -8.03 -7.45
N GLN A 124 -15.60 -8.84 -8.49
CA GLN A 124 -16.12 -10.19 -8.31
C GLN A 124 -15.05 -11.13 -7.79
N LYS A 125 -13.83 -11.00 -8.32
CA LYS A 125 -12.67 -11.80 -7.89
C LYS A 125 -11.86 -11.15 -6.76
N ARG A 126 -12.17 -9.88 -6.42
CA ARG A 126 -11.37 -9.01 -5.53
C ARG A 126 -9.89 -9.01 -5.92
N LEU A 127 -9.62 -8.97 -7.23
CA LEU A 127 -8.28 -9.03 -7.78
C LEU A 127 -7.93 -7.70 -8.43
N GLN A 128 -6.99 -6.99 -7.82
CA GLN A 128 -6.40 -5.77 -8.35
C GLN A 128 -5.18 -6.11 -9.20
N ASN A 129 -5.11 -5.57 -10.42
CA ASN A 129 -3.96 -5.75 -11.30
C ASN A 129 -3.66 -4.46 -12.08
N LEU A 130 -2.46 -4.42 -12.66
CA LEU A 130 -2.04 -3.37 -13.58
C LEU A 130 -2.41 -3.77 -15.00
N TYR A 131 -3.02 -2.85 -15.73
CA TYR A 131 -3.42 -3.03 -17.11
C TYR A 131 -2.93 -1.89 -18.00
N ARG A 132 -2.70 -2.22 -19.26
CA ARG A 132 -2.26 -1.32 -20.32
C ARG A 132 -3.28 -1.28 -21.45
N GLU A 133 -3.06 -0.37 -22.40
CA GLU A 133 -3.83 -0.37 -23.63
C GLU A 133 -3.71 -1.73 -24.34
N ASN A 134 -4.85 -2.21 -24.85
CA ASN A 134 -5.07 -3.52 -25.44
C ASN A 134 -5.09 -4.71 -24.48
N ASP A 135 -4.88 -4.52 -23.17
CA ASP A 135 -5.10 -5.61 -22.21
C ASP A 135 -6.60 -5.91 -22.07
N SER A 136 -6.93 -7.18 -21.88
CA SER A 136 -8.30 -7.64 -21.64
C SER A 136 -8.58 -7.81 -20.15
N ILE A 137 -9.75 -7.35 -19.72
CA ILE A 137 -10.27 -7.52 -18.37
C ILE A 137 -11.75 -7.94 -18.45
N MET A 138 -12.08 -9.07 -17.84
CA MET A 138 -13.40 -9.71 -17.98
C MET A 138 -13.76 -9.93 -19.47
N ASN A 139 -14.84 -9.31 -19.95
CA ASN A 139 -15.32 -9.33 -21.34
C ASN A 139 -15.06 -7.98 -22.05
N ALA A 140 -14.09 -7.21 -21.58
CA ALA A 140 -13.73 -5.89 -22.11
C ALA A 140 -12.25 -5.84 -22.49
N THR A 141 -11.93 -4.97 -23.46
CA THR A 141 -10.55 -4.64 -23.82
C THR A 141 -10.29 -3.17 -23.56
N ILE A 142 -9.14 -2.82 -23.01
CA ILE A 142 -8.77 -1.42 -22.76
C ILE A 142 -8.41 -0.75 -24.08
N LYS A 143 -9.23 0.19 -24.52
CA LYS A 143 -9.00 0.95 -25.75
C LYS A 143 -8.05 2.13 -25.53
N ARG A 144 -8.21 2.84 -24.41
CA ARG A 144 -7.36 3.99 -24.06
C ARG A 144 -7.37 4.28 -22.57
N ILE A 145 -6.23 4.69 -22.03
CA ILE A 145 -6.11 5.11 -20.63
C ILE A 145 -5.96 6.63 -20.60
N LEU A 146 -6.89 7.29 -19.92
CA LEU A 146 -6.92 8.75 -19.76
C LEU A 146 -6.73 9.11 -18.30
N ARG A 147 -6.49 10.39 -18.02
CA ARG A 147 -6.47 10.88 -16.64
C ARG A 147 -7.83 10.62 -15.99
N GLU A 148 -7.82 9.91 -14.87
CA GLU A 148 -8.99 9.61 -14.02
C GLU A 148 -10.07 8.72 -14.67
N LYS A 149 -9.86 8.23 -15.89
CA LYS A 149 -10.83 7.37 -16.59
C LYS A 149 -10.16 6.42 -17.58
N VAL A 150 -10.79 5.28 -17.84
CA VAL A 150 -10.33 4.30 -18.83
C VAL A 150 -11.45 4.05 -19.83
N VAL A 151 -11.14 4.09 -21.12
CA VAL A 151 -12.07 3.71 -22.19
C VAL A 151 -11.92 2.22 -22.43
N LEU A 152 -13.01 1.49 -22.28
CA LEU A 152 -13.13 0.05 -22.46
C LEU A 152 -13.97 -0.22 -23.69
N THR A 153 -13.63 -1.24 -24.47
CA THR A 153 -14.51 -1.78 -25.50
C THR A 153 -15.16 -3.05 -24.96
N VAL A 154 -16.47 -3.01 -24.71
CA VAL A 154 -17.28 -4.11 -24.19
C VAL A 154 -18.23 -4.57 -25.30
N ASN A 155 -18.10 -5.82 -25.77
CA ASN A 155 -18.94 -6.37 -26.85
C ASN A 155 -19.02 -5.47 -28.10
N GLY A 156 -17.91 -4.81 -28.46
CA GLY A 156 -17.83 -3.92 -29.63
C GLY A 156 -18.38 -2.50 -29.42
N LYS A 157 -18.80 -2.13 -28.21
CA LYS A 157 -19.20 -0.77 -27.85
C LYS A 157 -18.19 -0.15 -26.89
N ASP A 158 -17.91 1.13 -27.06
CA ASP A 158 -17.03 1.85 -26.15
C ASP A 158 -17.80 2.32 -24.91
N GLU A 159 -17.26 2.01 -23.74
CA GLU A 159 -17.77 2.38 -22.43
C GLU A 159 -16.65 3.03 -21.61
N VAL A 160 -17.01 3.85 -20.63
CA VAL A 160 -16.04 4.53 -19.75
C VAL A 160 -16.09 3.96 -18.35
N LEU A 161 -14.94 3.57 -17.83
CA LEU A 161 -14.73 3.31 -16.42
C LEU A 161 -14.13 4.57 -15.78
N ALA A 162 -14.94 5.32 -15.05
CA ALA A 162 -14.50 6.50 -14.32
C ALA A 162 -13.95 6.13 -12.93
N MET A 163 -12.99 6.90 -12.44
CA MET A 163 -12.53 6.78 -11.06
C MET A 163 -13.61 7.30 -10.11
N GLU A 164 -13.98 6.51 -9.11
CA GLU A 164 -14.88 6.98 -8.06
C GLU A 164 -14.23 8.17 -7.35
N LYS A 165 -14.89 9.34 -7.40
CA LYS A 165 -14.52 10.50 -6.59
C LYS A 165 -14.77 10.16 -5.13
N THR A 166 -13.80 9.53 -4.48
CA THR A 166 -13.74 9.54 -3.03
C THR A 166 -13.50 11.00 -2.65
N GLY A 167 -14.48 11.61 -1.99
CA GLY A 167 -14.50 13.04 -1.70
C GLY A 167 -13.12 13.56 -1.31
N SER A 168 -12.77 14.71 -1.85
CA SER A 168 -11.71 15.56 -1.33
C SER A 168 -11.90 15.68 0.17
N GLY A 169 -11.21 14.84 0.94
CA GLY A 169 -11.10 15.02 2.36
C GLY A 169 -10.39 16.34 2.55
N GLU A 170 -11.15 17.37 2.93
CA GLU A 170 -10.62 18.56 3.56
C GLU A 170 -9.56 18.10 4.57
N PHE A 171 -8.31 18.47 4.35
CA PHE A 171 -7.27 18.30 5.35
C PHE A 171 -7.50 19.37 6.42
N PRO A 172 -7.85 19.04 7.68
CA PRO A 172 -7.66 19.99 8.75
C PRO A 172 -6.15 20.14 8.90
N ALA A 173 -5.62 21.33 8.62
CA ALA A 173 -4.26 21.69 8.94
C ALA A 173 -4.10 21.70 10.48
N GLY A 174 -3.78 20.54 11.04
CA GLY A 174 -3.45 20.37 12.44
C GLY A 174 -1.99 20.72 12.68
N ASN A 175 -1.74 21.94 13.14
CA ASN A 175 -0.47 22.30 13.76
C ASN A 175 -0.39 21.60 15.12
N THR A 176 0.48 20.60 15.26
CA THR A 176 0.98 20.16 16.55
C THR A 176 2.49 20.24 16.58
N SER A 177 2.98 21.36 17.13
CA SER A 177 4.26 21.44 17.81
C SER A 177 4.21 20.50 19.03
N LEU A 178 4.94 19.39 18.95
CA LEU A 178 5.12 18.48 20.09
C LEU A 178 6.15 19.08 21.05
N ARG A 179 5.66 19.74 22.10
CA ARG A 179 6.42 19.86 23.36
C ARG A 179 6.07 18.63 24.19
N ALA A 180 7.04 17.73 24.36
CA ALA A 180 6.87 16.50 25.11
C ALA A 180 6.58 16.78 26.60
N PRO A 181 5.55 16.17 27.19
CA PRO A 181 5.50 15.96 28.64
C PRO A 181 6.29 14.69 28.96
N ALA A 182 7.25 14.80 29.86
CA ALA A 182 7.87 13.63 30.47
C ALA A 182 6.84 12.94 31.38
N ILE A 183 6.41 11.74 31.02
CA ILE A 183 5.65 10.85 31.89
C ILE A 183 6.58 9.70 32.27
N PRO A 184 7.01 9.60 33.55
CA PRO A 184 7.71 8.43 34.05
C PRO A 184 6.76 7.22 34.05
N GLY A 185 7.16 6.10 33.46
CA GLY A 185 6.49 4.81 33.68
C GLY A 185 5.93 4.07 32.47
N ILE A 186 6.22 4.47 31.23
CA ILE A 186 5.83 3.70 30.03
C ILE A 186 7.02 2.90 29.50
N ALA A 187 7.57 1.99 30.31
CA ALA A 187 8.61 1.07 29.87
C ALA A 187 8.06 -0.30 29.41
N GLY A 188 6.73 -0.50 29.39
CA GLY A 188 6.16 -1.85 29.34
C GLY A 188 5.21 -2.20 28.18
N MET A 189 4.79 -1.28 27.31
CA MET A 189 3.64 -1.55 26.41
C MET A 189 3.84 -1.28 24.91
N LEU A 190 5.07 -0.99 24.47
CA LEU A 190 5.46 -1.04 23.06
C LEU A 190 6.46 -2.17 22.87
N THR A 191 6.01 -3.42 23.02
CA THR A 191 6.80 -4.57 22.54
C THR A 191 6.63 -4.71 21.04
N SER A 192 7.04 -3.68 20.28
CA SER A 192 7.62 -3.97 18.96
C SER A 192 8.76 -4.93 19.26
N GLU A 193 8.61 -6.22 18.96
CA GLU A 193 9.74 -7.16 18.99
C GLU A 193 10.85 -6.53 18.14
N SER A 194 11.82 -5.92 18.81
CA SER A 194 13.03 -5.39 18.21
C SER A 194 13.96 -6.57 18.07
N GLN A 195 14.24 -6.93 16.82
CA GLN A 195 15.21 -7.95 16.51
C GLN A 195 16.54 -7.25 16.24
N GLN A 196 17.56 -7.50 17.05
CA GLN A 196 18.91 -7.02 16.82
C GLN A 196 19.70 -8.04 16.01
N ILE A 197 20.40 -7.58 14.98
CA ILE A 197 21.20 -8.41 14.07
C ILE A 197 22.54 -7.71 13.85
N SER A 198 23.64 -8.38 14.19
CA SER A 198 24.98 -7.91 13.82
C SER A 198 25.31 -8.37 12.40
N LEU A 199 25.82 -7.45 11.59
CA LEU A 199 26.21 -7.66 10.20
C LEU A 199 27.68 -7.35 10.04
N ASN A 200 28.42 -8.26 9.40
CA ASN A 200 29.79 -7.98 8.99
C ASN A 200 29.77 -7.09 7.74
N ARG A 201 30.55 -6.00 7.78
CA ARG A 201 30.74 -5.07 6.66
C ARG A 201 31.20 -5.75 5.37
N GLN A 202 32.00 -6.81 5.48
CA GLN A 202 32.43 -7.62 4.33
C GLN A 202 31.24 -8.26 3.63
N THR A 203 30.31 -8.87 4.36
CA THR A 203 29.11 -9.51 3.80
C THR A 203 28.21 -8.48 3.08
N ILE A 204 28.09 -7.27 3.62
CA ILE A 204 27.38 -6.18 2.95
C ILE A 204 28.12 -5.80 1.66
N SER A 205 29.45 -5.62 1.71
CA SER A 205 30.24 -5.24 0.54
C SER A 205 30.26 -6.29 -0.57
N GLU A 206 30.22 -7.58 -0.23
CA GLU A 206 30.12 -8.67 -1.19
C GLU A 206 28.75 -8.67 -1.89
N ALA A 207 27.67 -8.55 -1.12
CA ALA A 207 26.33 -8.39 -1.66
C ALA A 207 26.20 -7.12 -2.52
N MET A 208 26.99 -6.08 -2.21
CA MET A 208 27.03 -4.83 -2.97
C MET A 208 27.68 -4.98 -4.35
N ASN A 209 28.69 -5.83 -4.46
CA ASN A 209 29.41 -6.05 -5.72
C ASN A 209 28.62 -6.95 -6.68
N ASP A 210 27.67 -7.74 -6.18
CA ASP A 210 26.79 -8.60 -6.99
C ASP A 210 25.31 -8.21 -6.85
N LEU A 211 24.98 -7.00 -7.33
CA LEU A 211 23.61 -6.50 -7.31
C LEU A 211 22.65 -7.39 -8.13
N ASN A 212 23.12 -7.97 -9.23
CA ASN A 212 22.31 -8.83 -10.08
C ASN A 212 21.97 -10.16 -9.38
N GLY A 213 22.95 -10.78 -8.71
CA GLY A 213 22.72 -11.95 -7.87
C GLY A 213 21.79 -11.62 -6.70
N LEU A 214 21.97 -10.47 -6.05
CA LEU A 214 21.11 -9.99 -4.98
C LEU A 214 19.64 -9.89 -5.41
N MET A 215 19.37 -9.26 -6.56
CA MET A 215 17.99 -9.12 -7.07
C MET A 215 17.34 -10.45 -7.47
N ASN A 216 18.14 -11.50 -7.70
CA ASN A 216 17.63 -12.84 -7.96
C ASN A 216 17.36 -13.67 -6.70
N GLN A 217 17.89 -13.25 -5.55
CA GLN A 217 17.71 -13.95 -4.26
C GLN A 217 16.34 -13.68 -3.60
N ALA A 218 15.66 -12.59 -4.00
CA ALA A 218 14.29 -12.28 -3.56
C ALA A 218 13.53 -11.45 -4.59
N LYS A 219 12.20 -11.61 -4.62
CA LYS A 219 11.30 -10.79 -5.45
C LYS A 219 10.81 -9.57 -4.65
N ILE A 220 11.31 -8.40 -5.02
CA ILE A 220 10.95 -7.10 -4.46
C ILE A 220 9.94 -6.40 -5.36
N ARG A 221 8.86 -5.86 -4.80
CA ARG A 221 7.85 -5.09 -5.52
C ARG A 221 7.28 -3.98 -4.63
N PRO A 222 6.86 -2.83 -5.19
CA PRO A 222 6.08 -1.84 -4.44
C PRO A 222 4.83 -2.45 -3.81
N HIS A 223 4.57 -2.08 -2.55
CA HIS A 223 3.34 -2.35 -1.83
C HIS A 223 2.49 -1.08 -1.84
N PHE A 224 1.18 -1.23 -2.05
CA PHE A 224 0.25 -0.11 -2.06
C PHE A 224 -0.83 -0.30 -0.99
N ARG A 225 -1.20 0.80 -0.37
CA ARG A 225 -2.35 0.91 0.53
C ARG A 225 -3.13 2.15 0.13
N ASN A 226 -4.44 1.99 -0.11
CA ASN A 226 -5.34 3.07 -0.53
C ASN A 226 -4.84 3.81 -1.80
N GLY A 227 -4.29 3.06 -2.77
CA GLY A 227 -3.79 3.62 -4.02
C GLY A 227 -2.47 4.39 -3.92
N LYS A 228 -1.84 4.46 -2.74
CA LYS A 228 -0.52 5.09 -2.54
C LYS A 228 0.51 4.04 -2.19
N PRO A 229 1.76 4.17 -2.68
CA PRO A 229 2.83 3.29 -2.23
C PRO A 229 3.06 3.53 -0.73
N ASP A 230 3.10 2.44 0.05
CA ASP A 230 3.33 2.48 1.51
C ASP A 230 4.44 1.51 1.94
N GLY A 231 5.21 0.98 0.99
CA GLY A 231 6.31 0.08 1.29
C GLY A 231 6.84 -0.70 0.09
N LEU A 232 7.81 -1.57 0.36
CA LEU A 232 8.26 -2.62 -0.56
C LEU A 232 7.92 -4.01 0.01
N THR A 233 7.17 -4.80 -0.75
CA THR A 233 6.92 -6.21 -0.43
C THR A 233 8.12 -7.05 -0.85
N ILE A 234 8.60 -7.90 0.07
CA ILE A 234 9.61 -8.91 -0.21
C ILE A 234 8.95 -10.29 -0.23
N SER A 235 9.20 -11.05 -1.29
CA SER A 235 8.65 -12.39 -1.48
C SER A 235 9.67 -13.33 -2.10
N ARG A 236 9.48 -14.64 -1.95
CA ARG A 236 10.36 -15.67 -2.55
C ARG A 236 11.83 -15.47 -2.14
N ILE A 237 12.05 -15.31 -0.83
CA ILE A 237 13.40 -15.21 -0.25
C ILE A 237 14.06 -16.59 -0.32
N GLN A 238 15.24 -16.69 -0.92
CA GLN A 238 16.07 -17.89 -0.87
C GLN A 238 16.67 -18.07 0.54
N GLY A 239 16.76 -19.32 1.01
CA GLY A 239 17.10 -19.61 2.42
C GLY A 239 18.50 -19.18 2.85
N ASP A 240 19.45 -19.19 1.92
CA ASP A 240 20.86 -18.80 2.09
C ASP A 240 21.14 -17.33 1.72
N SER A 241 20.11 -16.60 1.27
CA SER A 241 20.23 -15.20 0.84
C SER A 241 20.60 -14.24 1.95
N ILE A 242 21.11 -13.07 1.55
CA ILE A 242 21.34 -11.97 2.48
C ILE A 242 20.04 -11.50 3.14
N PHE A 243 18.90 -11.54 2.44
CA PHE A 243 17.61 -11.14 3.02
C PHE A 243 17.21 -12.04 4.20
N ALA A 244 17.45 -13.35 4.09
CA ALA A 244 17.21 -14.29 5.19
C ALA A 244 18.14 -14.01 6.38
N ARG A 245 19.43 -13.72 6.11
CA ARG A 245 20.43 -13.35 7.14
C ARG A 245 20.10 -12.03 7.83
N LEU A 246 19.49 -11.09 7.10
CA LEU A 246 18.92 -9.85 7.62
C LEU A 246 17.62 -10.08 8.43
N GLY A 247 17.18 -11.32 8.62
CA GLY A 247 15.98 -11.64 9.41
C GLY A 247 14.67 -11.29 8.69
N LEU A 248 14.72 -10.95 7.41
CA LEU A 248 13.54 -10.72 6.57
C LEU A 248 12.88 -12.04 6.20
N ARG A 249 11.56 -12.00 6.07
CA ARG A 249 10.73 -13.16 5.75
C ARG A 249 9.87 -12.87 4.53
N SER A 250 9.56 -13.93 3.77
CA SER A 250 8.64 -13.81 2.64
C SER A 250 7.28 -13.32 3.15
N GLY A 251 6.76 -12.25 2.53
CA GLY A 251 5.54 -11.57 2.94
C GLY A 251 5.76 -10.37 3.86
N ASP A 252 7.01 -10.03 4.19
CA ASP A 252 7.32 -8.76 4.85
C ASP A 252 7.12 -7.58 3.90
N ILE A 253 6.68 -6.46 4.46
CA ILE A 253 6.56 -5.18 3.77
C ILE A 253 7.49 -4.21 4.48
N ILE A 254 8.57 -3.79 3.83
CA ILE A 254 9.46 -2.74 4.34
C ILE A 254 8.72 -1.41 4.22
N THR A 255 8.57 -0.69 5.33
CA THR A 255 7.87 0.60 5.36
C THR A 255 8.83 1.78 5.47
N SER A 256 9.94 1.61 6.22
CA SER A 256 10.95 2.66 6.39
C SER A 256 12.32 2.10 6.73
N VAL A 257 13.36 2.88 6.40
CA VAL A 257 14.75 2.69 6.78
C VAL A 257 15.22 3.95 7.48
N ASP A 258 15.79 3.84 8.68
CA ASP A 258 16.26 4.96 9.51
C ASP A 258 15.21 6.07 9.69
N GLY A 259 13.94 5.66 9.80
CA GLY A 259 12.79 6.57 9.96
C GLY A 259 12.35 7.27 8.68
N GLN A 260 13.01 7.04 7.54
CA GLN A 260 12.61 7.55 6.24
C GLN A 260 11.79 6.51 5.48
N ASN A 261 10.65 6.93 4.93
CA ASN A 261 9.73 6.04 4.23
C ASN A 261 10.36 5.48 2.95
N ILE A 262 10.04 4.21 2.66
CA ILE A 262 10.43 3.52 1.44
C ILE A 262 9.17 3.29 0.62
N GLU A 263 9.07 3.95 -0.54
CA GLU A 263 7.90 3.83 -1.41
C GLU A 263 8.24 3.20 -2.77
N SER A 264 9.52 3.27 -3.16
CA SER A 264 10.02 2.76 -4.44
C SER A 264 11.32 1.97 -4.30
N VAL A 265 11.68 1.25 -5.35
CA VAL A 265 12.98 0.55 -5.45
C VAL A 265 14.12 1.58 -5.48
N ASP A 266 13.93 2.72 -6.12
CA ASP A 266 14.91 3.81 -6.16
C ASP A 266 15.21 4.36 -4.77
N ASP A 267 14.19 4.47 -3.90
CA ASP A 267 14.40 4.88 -2.52
C ASP A 267 15.26 3.86 -1.77
N ALA A 268 14.95 2.57 -1.91
CA ALA A 268 15.79 1.51 -1.35
C ALA A 268 17.24 1.57 -1.86
N MET A 269 17.46 1.94 -3.14
CA MET A 269 18.80 2.13 -3.70
C MET A 269 19.54 3.36 -3.12
N LYS A 270 18.83 4.41 -2.71
CA LYS A 270 19.44 5.56 -1.98
C LYS A 270 19.94 5.12 -0.60
N PHE A 271 19.13 4.40 0.17
CA PHE A 271 19.55 3.86 1.47
C PHE A 271 20.69 2.86 1.34
N TYR A 272 20.66 2.04 0.29
CA TYR A 272 21.75 1.13 -0.05
C TYR A 272 23.09 1.85 -0.21
N ASN A 273 23.11 3.04 -0.82
CA ASN A 273 24.34 3.84 -0.91
C ASN A 273 24.76 4.43 0.44
N GLN A 274 23.80 4.80 1.29
CA GLN A 274 24.04 5.35 2.63
C GLN A 274 24.54 4.27 3.62
N LEU A 275 24.11 3.03 3.46
CA LEU A 275 24.56 1.87 4.25
C LEU A 275 26.08 1.66 4.19
N LYS A 276 26.76 2.12 3.12
CA LYS A 276 28.22 2.02 2.97
C LYS A 276 28.98 2.74 4.08
N SER A 277 28.47 3.86 4.58
CA SER A 277 29.13 4.70 5.57
C SER A 277 28.53 4.61 6.97
N SER A 278 27.31 4.07 7.11
CA SER A 278 26.65 3.90 8.41
C SER A 278 27.25 2.73 9.22
N SER A 279 27.15 2.83 10.55
CA SER A 279 27.49 1.77 11.51
C SER A 279 26.25 1.11 12.13
N ASN A 280 25.08 1.76 12.03
CA ASN A 280 23.82 1.22 12.49
C ASN A 280 22.72 1.57 11.49
N VAL A 281 21.76 0.67 11.32
CA VAL A 281 20.57 0.88 10.48
C VAL A 281 19.35 0.29 11.16
N THR A 282 18.26 1.04 11.17
CA THR A 282 16.96 0.61 11.68
C THR A 282 15.99 0.39 10.54
N LEU A 283 15.44 -0.82 10.43
CA LEU A 283 14.46 -1.17 9.42
C LEU A 283 13.11 -1.42 10.06
N GLN A 284 12.08 -0.72 9.58
CA GLN A 284 10.70 -1.01 9.97
C GLN A 284 10.03 -1.87 8.91
N VAL A 285 9.44 -2.96 9.36
CA VAL A 285 8.70 -3.89 8.50
C VAL A 285 7.32 -4.18 9.07
N ARG A 286 6.36 -4.43 8.20
CA ARG A 286 5.04 -4.94 8.55
C ARG A 286 4.99 -6.42 8.21
N ARG A 287 4.99 -7.26 9.25
CA ARG A 287 4.97 -8.73 9.14
C ARG A 287 3.61 -9.25 9.58
N ARG A 288 2.89 -9.91 8.67
CA ARG A 288 1.52 -10.42 8.93
C ARG A 288 0.58 -9.34 9.51
N GLY A 289 0.70 -8.12 9.00
CA GLY A 289 -0.10 -6.96 9.42
C GLY A 289 0.39 -6.24 10.68
N ARG A 290 1.40 -6.77 11.40
CA ARG A 290 1.94 -6.14 12.62
C ARG A 290 3.25 -5.39 12.32
N PRO A 291 3.45 -4.18 12.88
CA PRO A 291 4.73 -3.50 12.78
C PRO A 291 5.81 -4.25 13.57
N ARG A 292 7.02 -4.28 13.03
CA ARG A 292 8.23 -4.85 13.60
C ARG A 292 9.40 -3.94 13.28
N GLN A 293 10.36 -3.92 14.18
CA GLN A 293 11.59 -3.17 14.01
C GLN A 293 12.76 -4.15 14.02
N ILE A 294 13.67 -4.01 13.06
CA ILE A 294 14.91 -4.77 12.98
C ILE A 294 16.05 -3.76 13.06
N GLU A 295 16.91 -3.93 14.05
CA GLU A 295 18.08 -3.09 14.27
C GLU A 295 19.32 -3.83 13.80
N TYR A 296 20.07 -3.20 12.93
CA TYR A 296 21.32 -3.72 12.41
C TYR A 296 22.49 -2.93 12.99
N THR A 297 23.47 -3.65 13.52
CA THR A 297 24.78 -3.09 13.85
C THR A 297 25.78 -3.63 12.84
N ILE A 298 26.56 -2.74 12.22
CA ILE A 298 27.49 -3.06 11.14
C ILE A 298 28.90 -2.99 11.71
N GLU A 299 29.54 -4.14 11.82
CA GLU A 299 30.88 -4.34 12.38
C GLU A 299 31.94 -4.49 11.26
#